data_AF-A0A838J2W3-F1
#
_entry.id   AF-A0A838J2W3-F1
#
_cell.length_a   1.000
_cell.length_b   1.000
_cell.length_c   1.000
_cell.angle_alpha   90.00
_cell.angle_beta   90.00
_cell.angle_gamma   90.00
#
_symmetry.space_group_name_H-M   'P 1'
#
loop_
_entity.id
_entity.type
_entity.pdbx_description
1 polymer ?
#
loop_
_entity_poly.entity_id
_entity_poly.type
_entity_poly.pdbx_seq_one_letter_code
_entity_poly.pdbx_strand_id
1 'polypeptide(L)'
;MSPLCEKRACDTTYPFGLIGERESGATVFLLTDELGSVHTSISAAAGSAAVTSNQAYSPYGSPRYRRGTITTDKGFMGQYHGGSGLDYYHARYYDPVVGRFVSADIKQDNGQGMDPYSYVGNNPETKEEWLQFLYYNKGSFR
;
A
#
# COMPACT_ATOMS: atom_id res chain seq x y z
N MET A 1 -18.38 -5.33 -16.61
CA MET A 1 -18.01 -5.10 -15.19
C MET A 1 -16.54 -5.48 -15.03
N SER A 2 -15.68 -4.54 -14.63
CA SER A 2 -14.27 -4.84 -14.43
C SER A 2 -14.08 -5.72 -13.19
N PRO A 3 -13.25 -6.78 -13.26
CA PRO A 3 -13.05 -7.77 -12.18
C PRO A 3 -12.48 -7.16 -10.89
N LEU A 4 -12.06 -5.90 -10.94
CA LEU A 4 -11.57 -5.14 -9.80
C LEU A 4 -12.66 -4.82 -8.77
N CYS A 5 -13.96 -4.88 -9.10
CA CYS A 5 -15.03 -4.55 -8.15
C CYS A 5 -15.27 -5.62 -7.08
N GLU A 6 -14.97 -6.89 -7.38
CA GLU A 6 -15.28 -8.01 -6.48
C GLU A 6 -14.23 -8.22 -5.38
N LYS A 7 -12.96 -7.87 -5.65
CA LYS A 7 -11.89 -7.89 -4.63
C LYS A 7 -12.00 -6.78 -3.57
N ARG A 8 -12.80 -5.73 -3.82
CA ARG A 8 -12.88 -4.52 -2.98
C ARG A 8 -13.70 -4.66 -1.70
N ALA A 9 -14.53 -5.69 -1.56
CA ALA A 9 -15.49 -5.80 -0.46
C ALA A 9 -14.97 -6.54 0.78
N CYS A 10 -13.81 -7.22 0.72
CA CYS A 10 -13.36 -8.11 1.79
C CYS A 10 -12.01 -7.73 2.42
N ASP A 11 -11.36 -6.67 1.95
CA ASP A 11 -10.02 -6.29 2.39
C ASP A 11 -10.07 -5.08 3.34
N THR A 12 -10.64 -5.31 4.52
CA THR A 12 -10.44 -4.46 5.71
C THR A 12 -9.17 -4.90 6.47
N THR A 13 -8.22 -5.53 5.79
CA THR A 13 -7.01 -6.05 6.42
C THR A 13 -5.98 -4.94 6.51
N TYR A 14 -5.77 -4.48 7.74
CA TYR A 14 -4.61 -3.73 8.20
C TYR A 14 -3.33 -4.16 7.45
N PRO A 15 -2.39 -3.24 7.14
CA PRO A 15 -1.10 -3.63 6.56
C PRO A 15 -0.40 -4.67 7.45
N PHE A 16 -0.64 -4.63 8.77
CA PHE A 16 -0.29 -5.64 9.76
C PHE A 16 -1.26 -6.83 9.69
N GLY A 17 -1.02 -7.75 8.76
CA GLY A 17 -1.83 -8.98 8.64
C GLY A 17 -1.88 -9.61 7.25
N LEU A 18 -1.31 -8.95 6.24
CA LEU A 18 -1.13 -9.52 4.92
C LEU A 18 -0.07 -10.63 4.98
N ILE A 19 -0.51 -11.89 4.98
CA ILE A 19 0.38 -13.07 4.95
C ILE A 19 0.54 -13.59 3.51
N GLY A 20 -0.51 -13.42 2.70
CA GLY A 20 -0.55 -13.92 1.33
C GLY A 20 -1.92 -13.71 0.71
N GLU A 21 -2.02 -14.05 -0.56
CA GLU A 21 -3.26 -13.93 -1.33
C GLU A 21 -3.44 -15.15 -2.23
N ARG A 22 -4.68 -15.35 -2.70
CA ARG A 22 -5.00 -16.39 -3.66
C ARG A 22 -5.03 -15.81 -5.07
N GLU A 23 -4.22 -16.37 -5.95
CA GLU A 23 -4.10 -15.96 -7.34
C GLU A 23 -4.28 -17.17 -8.26
N SER A 24 -5.17 -17.06 -9.24
CA SER A 24 -5.40 -18.10 -10.27
C SER A 24 -5.59 -19.52 -9.70
N GLY A 25 -6.15 -19.62 -8.50
CA GLY A 25 -6.39 -20.89 -7.79
C GLY A 25 -5.28 -21.35 -6.84
N ALA A 26 -4.08 -20.76 -6.92
CA ALA A 26 -2.93 -21.04 -6.05
C ALA A 26 -2.76 -19.95 -4.97
N THR A 27 -2.10 -20.30 -3.87
CA THR A 27 -1.75 -19.32 -2.82
C THR A 27 -0.34 -18.79 -3.07
N VAL A 28 -0.15 -17.49 -2.90
CA VAL A 28 1.15 -16.82 -2.91
C VAL A 28 1.35 -16.18 -1.55
N PHE A 29 2.47 -16.48 -0.89
CA PHE A 29 2.86 -15.81 0.34
C PHE A 29 3.61 -14.52 0.02
N LEU A 30 3.33 -13.49 0.81
CA LEU A 30 3.92 -12.16 0.65
C LEU A 30 4.81 -11.88 1.86
N LEU A 31 6.06 -11.54 1.59
CA LEU A 31 7.00 -11.07 2.60
C LEU A 31 6.95 -9.55 2.63
N THR A 32 6.60 -8.99 3.77
CA THR A 32 6.48 -7.54 3.97
C THR A 32 7.55 -7.02 4.94
N ASP A 33 7.84 -5.73 4.87
CA ASP A 33 8.56 -5.02 5.92
C ASP A 33 7.63 -4.69 7.11
N GLU A 34 8.17 -3.98 8.11
CA GLU A 34 7.43 -3.52 9.28
C GLU A 34 6.25 -2.58 8.92
N LEU A 35 6.37 -1.85 7.81
CA LEU A 35 5.35 -0.93 7.31
C LEU A 35 4.27 -1.63 6.47
N GLY A 36 4.44 -2.92 6.19
CA GLY A 36 3.56 -3.70 5.31
C GLY A 36 3.89 -3.60 3.82
N SER A 37 5.00 -2.95 3.43
CA SER A 37 5.45 -2.91 2.04
C SER A 37 5.81 -4.31 1.55
N VAL A 38 5.21 -4.74 0.45
CA VAL A 38 5.46 -6.07 -0.12
C VAL A 38 6.82 -6.09 -0.81
N HIS A 39 7.76 -6.90 -0.34
CA HIS A 39 9.10 -7.03 -0.91
C HIS A 39 9.29 -8.29 -1.75
N THR A 40 8.72 -9.41 -1.32
CA THR A 40 8.96 -10.70 -1.97
C THR A 40 7.67 -11.50 -2.05
N SER A 41 7.46 -12.16 -3.19
CA SER A 41 6.39 -13.13 -3.38
C SER A 41 6.96 -14.54 -3.45
N ILE A 42 6.33 -15.48 -2.77
CA ILE A 42 6.76 -16.88 -2.69
C ILE A 42 5.59 -17.78 -3.09
N SER A 43 5.82 -18.71 -4.02
CA SER A 43 4.83 -19.70 -4.41
C SER A 43 4.51 -20.66 -3.26
N ALA A 44 3.24 -20.93 -2.99
CA ALA A 44 2.83 -21.98 -2.06
C ALA A 44 2.47 -23.27 -2.82
N ALA A 45 3.48 -24.10 -3.09
CA ALA A 45 3.27 -25.45 -3.61
C ALA A 45 3.61 -26.49 -2.52
N ALA A 46 2.84 -27.56 -2.41
CA ALA A 46 3.15 -28.61 -1.45
C ALA A 46 4.51 -29.24 -1.78
N GLY A 47 5.42 -29.29 -0.80
CA GLY A 47 6.77 -29.86 -0.97
C GLY A 47 7.77 -29.02 -1.77
N SER A 48 7.40 -27.79 -2.20
CA SER A 48 8.34 -26.87 -2.85
C SER A 48 7.92 -25.40 -2.68
N ALA A 49 8.87 -24.51 -2.52
CA ALA A 49 8.63 -23.07 -2.49
C ALA A 49 9.70 -22.37 -3.32
N ALA A 50 9.28 -21.42 -4.15
CA ALA A 50 10.16 -20.63 -4.99
C ALA A 50 9.81 -19.16 -4.85
N VAL A 51 10.83 -18.31 -4.86
CA VAL A 51 10.64 -16.87 -4.96
C VAL A 51 10.16 -16.55 -6.38
N THR A 52 8.93 -16.03 -6.49
CA THR A 52 8.32 -15.66 -7.78
C THR A 52 8.60 -14.21 -8.14
N SER A 53 8.77 -13.34 -7.14
CA SER A 53 9.11 -11.94 -7.36
C SER A 53 9.91 -11.31 -6.22
N ASN A 54 10.67 -10.27 -6.55
CA ASN A 54 11.32 -9.37 -5.60
C ASN A 54 11.15 -7.92 -6.06
N GLN A 55 10.95 -7.03 -5.09
CA GLN A 55 10.87 -5.61 -5.31
C GLN A 55 11.44 -4.81 -4.13
N ALA A 56 11.89 -3.60 -4.42
CA ALA A 56 12.35 -2.65 -3.43
C ALA A 56 11.82 -1.26 -3.76
N TYR A 57 11.55 -0.47 -2.73
CA TYR A 57 11.00 0.87 -2.85
C TYR A 57 12.00 1.90 -2.35
N SER A 58 11.87 3.12 -2.87
CA SER A 58 12.47 4.30 -2.24
C SER A 58 11.69 4.69 -0.98
N PRO A 59 12.21 5.61 -0.14
CA PRO A 59 11.49 6.08 1.05
C PRO A 59 10.07 6.59 0.75
N TYR A 60 9.85 7.20 -0.41
CA TYR A 60 8.54 7.68 -0.85
C TYR A 60 7.70 6.64 -1.60
N GLY A 61 8.11 5.37 -1.61
CA GLY A 61 7.34 4.30 -2.24
C GLY A 61 7.59 4.09 -3.73
N SER A 62 8.36 4.95 -4.42
CA SER A 62 8.70 4.70 -5.83
C SER A 62 9.48 3.38 -5.98
N PRO A 63 9.12 2.49 -6.91
CA PRO A 63 9.83 1.23 -7.13
C PRO A 63 11.26 1.52 -7.62
N ARG A 64 12.25 0.94 -6.95
CA ARG A 64 13.68 1.03 -7.26
C ARG A 64 14.24 -0.23 -7.88
N TYR A 65 13.61 -1.36 -7.58
CA TYR A 65 13.98 -2.66 -8.11
C TYR A 65 12.71 -3.48 -8.26
N ARG A 66 12.64 -4.26 -9.35
CA ARG A 66 11.55 -5.19 -9.62
C ARG A 66 12.05 -6.33 -10.49
N ARG A 67 11.88 -7.56 -10.05
CA ARG A 67 12.26 -8.76 -10.80
C ARG A 67 11.27 -9.89 -10.56
N GLY A 68 10.99 -10.66 -11.61
CA GLY A 68 10.03 -11.76 -11.57
C GLY A 68 8.60 -11.29 -11.89
N THR A 69 7.63 -12.17 -11.62
CA THR A 69 6.22 -11.92 -11.89
C THR A 69 5.55 -11.50 -10.60
N ILE A 70 5.17 -10.22 -10.51
CA ILE A 70 4.36 -9.73 -9.38
C ILE A 70 2.91 -9.98 -9.71
N THR A 71 2.28 -10.70 -8.82
CA THR A 71 0.94 -11.23 -8.97
C THR A 71 -0.07 -10.49 -8.11
N THR A 72 0.43 -9.76 -7.12
CA THR A 72 -0.37 -8.94 -6.20
C THR A 72 -0.49 -7.51 -6.69
N ASP A 73 -1.67 -6.94 -6.44
CA ASP A 73 -1.93 -5.52 -6.64
C ASP A 73 -1.44 -4.69 -5.44
N LYS A 74 -0.97 -5.33 -4.35
CA LYS A 74 -0.45 -4.65 -3.16
C LYS A 74 1.04 -4.35 -3.29
N GLY A 75 1.42 -3.12 -2.95
CA GLY A 75 2.78 -2.62 -3.10
C GLY A 75 3.34 -2.00 -1.81
N PHE A 76 3.74 -0.74 -1.91
CA PHE A 76 4.30 0.05 -0.81
C PHE A 76 3.27 0.22 0.32
N MET A 77 3.69 0.01 1.57
CA MET A 77 2.83 0.01 2.77
C MET A 77 1.55 -0.84 2.64
N GLY A 78 1.57 -1.88 1.80
CA GLY A 78 0.42 -2.75 1.55
C GLY A 78 -0.72 -2.10 0.75
N GLN A 79 -0.50 -0.91 0.19
CA GLN A 79 -1.51 -0.19 -0.57
C GLN A 79 -1.70 -0.76 -1.97
N TYR A 80 -2.90 -0.56 -2.51
CA TYR A 80 -3.23 -1.00 -3.86
C TYR A 80 -2.59 -0.10 -4.92
N HIS A 81 -1.78 -0.69 -5.78
CA HIS A 81 -1.22 -0.01 -6.93
C HIS A 81 -2.24 -0.03 -8.08
N GLY A 82 -2.79 1.13 -8.43
CA GLY A 82 -3.92 1.26 -9.37
C GLY A 82 -3.60 1.02 -10.85
N GLY A 83 -2.40 0.51 -11.18
CA GLY A 83 -1.91 0.35 -12.56
C GLY A 83 -1.62 1.67 -13.30
N SER A 84 -2.15 2.80 -12.82
CA SER A 84 -1.90 4.15 -13.31
C SER A 84 -0.60 4.76 -12.80
N GLY A 85 0.20 4.01 -12.02
CA GLY A 85 1.36 4.54 -11.30
C GLY A 85 1.03 5.21 -9.96
N LEU A 86 -0.25 5.27 -9.58
CA LEU A 86 -0.71 5.86 -8.33
C LEU A 86 -1.11 4.77 -7.33
N ASP A 87 -0.84 5.03 -6.06
CA ASP A 87 -1.22 4.15 -4.96
C ASP A 87 -2.51 4.65 -4.31
N TYR A 88 -3.43 3.74 -4.01
CA TYR A 88 -4.72 4.06 -3.41
C TYR A 88 -4.65 3.94 -1.89
N TYR A 89 -4.73 5.07 -1.20
CA TYR A 89 -4.69 5.19 0.27
C TYR A 89 -6.11 5.33 0.87
N HIS A 90 -7.09 4.60 0.32
CA HIS A 90 -8.52 4.60 0.69
C HIS A 90 -9.28 5.91 0.48
N ALA A 91 -8.76 7.05 0.91
CA ALA A 91 -9.41 8.35 0.80
C ALA A 91 -8.85 9.18 -0.37
N ARG A 92 -7.59 8.94 -0.75
CA ARG A 92 -6.85 9.72 -1.73
C ARG A 92 -5.93 8.82 -2.55
N TYR A 93 -5.57 9.31 -3.73
CA TYR A 93 -4.51 8.72 -4.52
C TYR A 93 -3.18 9.41 -4.22
N TYR A 94 -2.14 8.61 -4.06
CA TYR A 94 -0.78 9.02 -3.79
C TYR A 94 0.10 8.78 -5.02
N ASP A 95 0.92 9.76 -5.36
CA ASP A 95 1.94 9.64 -6.40
C ASP A 95 3.30 9.35 -5.74
N PRO A 96 3.82 8.10 -5.84
CA PRO A 96 5.08 7.72 -5.23
C PRO A 96 6.31 8.28 -5.95
N VAL A 97 6.17 8.75 -7.20
CA VAL A 97 7.26 9.37 -7.97
C VAL A 97 7.49 10.79 -7.49
N VAL A 98 6.41 11.53 -7.25
CA VAL A 98 6.46 12.90 -6.73
C VAL A 98 6.57 12.93 -5.20
N GLY A 99 6.08 11.90 -4.53
CA GLY A 99 6.05 11.80 -3.07
C GLY A 99 4.90 12.59 -2.43
N ARG A 100 3.77 12.73 -3.12
CA ARG A 100 2.65 13.62 -2.74
C ARG A 100 1.29 13.02 -3.06
N PHE A 101 0.26 13.44 -2.34
CA PHE A 101 -1.12 13.15 -2.72
C PHE A 101 -1.53 13.97 -3.93
N VAL A 102 -2.38 13.41 -4.79
CA VAL A 102 -2.92 14.12 -5.97
C VAL A 102 -4.11 15.02 -5.63
N SER A 103 -4.62 14.92 -4.39
CA SER A 103 -5.76 15.69 -3.89
C SER A 103 -5.47 16.21 -2.49
N ALA A 104 -5.90 17.45 -2.21
CA ALA A 104 -5.75 18.08 -0.91
C ALA A 104 -6.47 17.27 0.20
N ASP A 105 -5.86 17.21 1.39
CA ASP A 105 -6.53 16.68 2.58
C ASP A 105 -7.67 17.61 3.03
N ILE A 106 -8.90 17.08 3.09
CA ILE A 106 -10.08 17.82 3.53
C ILE A 106 -10.23 17.88 5.07
N LYS A 107 -9.48 17.05 5.80
CA LYS A 107 -9.49 16.96 7.27
C LYS A 107 -8.30 17.68 7.91
N GLN A 108 -7.23 17.88 7.16
CA GLN A 108 -6.14 18.72 7.61
C GLN A 108 -6.66 20.14 7.77
N ASP A 109 -6.63 20.66 9.00
CA ASP A 109 -6.84 22.09 9.20
C ASP A 109 -5.69 22.78 8.44
N ASN A 110 -6.03 23.66 7.50
CA ASN A 110 -5.07 24.34 6.66
C ASN A 110 -4.35 25.45 7.46
N GLY A 111 -3.86 25.12 8.65
CA GLY A 111 -3.10 25.96 9.54
C GLY A 111 -1.84 26.47 8.84
N GLN A 112 -1.40 27.68 9.21
CA GLN A 112 -0.30 28.35 8.53
C GLN A 112 0.96 27.46 8.49
N GLY A 113 1.46 27.20 7.29
CA GLY A 113 2.68 26.42 7.05
C GLY A 113 2.47 24.92 6.81
N MET A 114 1.24 24.42 6.86
CA MET A 114 0.93 23.03 6.51
C MET A 114 0.59 22.88 5.02
N ASP A 115 1.14 21.84 4.38
CA ASP A 115 0.92 21.54 2.97
C ASP A 115 -0.13 20.42 2.85
N PRO A 116 -1.32 20.69 2.29
CA PRO A 116 -2.43 19.73 2.25
C PRO A 116 -2.20 18.56 1.27
N TYR A 117 -1.12 18.58 0.50
CA TYR A 117 -0.71 17.51 -0.41
C TYR A 117 0.49 16.72 0.12
N SER A 118 1.07 17.15 1.24
CA SER A 118 2.27 16.51 1.77
C SER A 118 1.98 15.08 2.22
N TYR A 119 2.94 14.21 1.94
CA TYR A 119 2.97 12.87 2.50
C TYR A 119 3.82 12.90 3.76
N VAL A 120 3.22 12.57 4.90
CA VAL A 120 3.93 12.34 6.16
C VAL A 120 4.79 13.54 6.60
N GLY A 121 4.33 14.76 6.33
CA GLY A 121 5.07 15.99 6.66
C GLY A 121 6.48 16.02 6.05
N ASN A 122 6.66 15.45 4.86
CA ASN A 122 7.91 15.37 4.09
C ASN A 122 9.05 14.59 4.78
N ASN A 123 8.73 13.63 5.65
CA ASN A 123 9.71 12.74 6.26
C ASN A 123 9.19 11.29 6.28
N PRO A 124 9.20 10.59 5.14
CA PRO A 124 8.65 9.25 5.01
C PRO A 124 9.52 8.15 5.64
N GLU A 125 10.76 8.46 6.04
CA GLU A 125 11.67 7.49 6.65
C GLU A 125 11.47 7.30 8.15
N THR A 126 11.05 8.35 8.88
CA THR A 126 10.87 8.28 10.34
C THR A 126 9.46 8.61 10.81
N LYS A 127 8.66 9.27 9.97
CA LYS A 127 7.24 9.42 10.24
C LYS A 127 6.49 8.43 9.36
N GLU A 128 5.44 7.89 9.93
CA GLU A 128 4.50 7.05 9.21
C GLU A 128 3.16 7.76 9.23
N GLU A 129 2.44 7.76 8.10
CA GLU A 129 1.08 8.27 8.05
C GLU A 129 0.10 7.27 8.67
N TRP A 130 0.18 7.12 9.98
CA TRP A 130 -0.90 6.56 10.80
C TRP A 130 -2.14 7.47 10.82
N LEU A 131 -2.05 8.67 10.25
CA LEU A 131 -3.09 9.69 10.34
C LEU A 131 -4.29 9.41 9.42
N GLN A 132 -4.12 8.79 8.25
CA GLN A 132 -5.28 8.32 7.47
C GLN A 132 -6.03 7.21 8.23
N PHE A 133 -5.29 6.41 9.01
CA PHE A 133 -5.79 5.29 9.82
C PHE A 133 -6.53 5.72 11.09
N LEU A 134 -6.01 6.72 11.82
CA LEU A 134 -6.65 7.25 13.03
C LEU A 134 -7.87 8.13 12.73
N TYR A 135 -7.90 8.86 11.61
CA TYR A 135 -9.04 9.72 11.29
C TYR A 135 -10.27 8.95 10.79
N TYR A 136 -10.10 7.77 10.19
CA TYR A 136 -11.25 6.97 9.71
C TYR A 136 -11.77 5.96 10.75
N ASN A 137 -10.91 5.43 11.64
CA ASN A 137 -11.33 4.54 12.74
C ASN A 137 -11.75 5.27 14.03
N LYS A 138 -11.52 6.59 14.15
CA LYS A 138 -12.21 7.40 15.18
C LYS A 138 -13.56 7.90 14.67
N GLY A 139 -14.44 6.96 14.33
CA GLY A 139 -15.86 7.20 14.51
C GLY A 139 -16.09 7.48 16.00
N SER A 140 -16.28 8.77 16.35
CA SER A 140 -16.94 9.25 17.56
C SER A 140 -16.92 8.30 18.76
N PHE A 141 -15.82 8.25 19.51
CA PHE A 141 -15.93 7.93 20.93
C PHE A 141 -16.44 9.19 21.62
N ARG A 142 -17.76 9.26 21.80
CA ARG A 142 -18.35 9.98 22.93
C ARG A 142 -18.17 9.13 24.17
#